data_AF-A0AAD0NLC3-F1
#
_entry.id   AF-A0AAD0NLC3-F1
#
_cell.length_a   1.000
_cell.length_b   1.000
_cell.length_c   1.000
_cell.angle_alpha   90.00
_cell.angle_beta   90.00
_cell.angle_gamma   90.00
#
_symmetry.space_group_name_H-M   'P 1'
#
loop_
_entity.id
_entity.type
_entity.pdbx_description
1 polymer ?
#
loop_
_entity_poly.entity_id
_entity_poly.type
_entity_poly.pdbx_seq_one_letter_code
_entity_poly.pdbx_strand_id
1 'polypeptide(L)'
;MDNVTAYAALVREMDALRQAPAQALLARVDGPAQVCVLERDDGPLELEIHVRWHDAGRTALRLEGHARGGSTWSHEHLQETLVLPLKDLK
;
A
#
# COMPACT_ATOMS: atom_id res chain seq x y z
N MET A 1 -14.25 14.11 5.46
CA MET A 1 -13.82 12.85 4.82
C MET A 1 -14.21 11.70 5.74
N ASP A 2 -14.77 10.61 5.19
CA ASP A 2 -15.02 9.39 5.96
C ASP A 2 -13.83 8.44 5.77
N ASN A 3 -13.29 7.91 6.87
CA ASN A 3 -12.16 6.98 6.89
C ASN A 3 -12.39 5.77 5.98
N VAL A 4 -13.65 5.37 5.82
CA VAL A 4 -14.06 4.27 4.94
C VAL A 4 -13.64 4.51 3.48
N THR A 5 -13.77 5.75 2.98
CA THR A 5 -13.43 6.05 1.57
C THR A 5 -11.92 6.04 1.36
N ALA A 6 -11.16 6.59 2.31
CA ALA A 6 -9.71 6.60 2.24
C ALA A 6 -9.13 5.18 2.40
N TYR A 7 -9.70 4.38 3.28
CA TYR A 7 -9.38 2.96 3.43
C TYR A 7 -9.66 2.18 2.15
N ALA A 8 -10.83 2.38 1.55
CA ALA A 8 -11.19 1.70 0.31
C ALA A 8 -10.22 2.05 -0.84
N ALA A 9 -9.77 3.30 -0.92
CA ALA A 9 -8.75 3.71 -1.89
C ALA A 9 -7.40 3.02 -1.61
N LEU A 10 -6.96 2.98 -0.36
CA LEU A 10 -5.73 2.29 0.04
C LEU A 10 -5.77 0.79 -0.32
N VAL A 11 -6.85 0.10 0.06
CA VAL A 11 -7.04 -1.32 -0.23
C VAL A 11 -7.04 -1.57 -1.73
N ARG A 12 -7.66 -0.68 -2.53
CA ARG A 12 -7.70 -0.82 -3.98
C ARG A 12 -6.31 -0.73 -4.60
N GLU A 13 -5.47 0.21 -4.15
CA GLU A 13 -4.09 0.34 -4.63
C GLU A 13 -3.22 -0.83 -4.18
N MET A 14 -3.40 -1.32 -2.95
CA MET A 14 -2.70 -2.52 -2.47
C MET A 14 -3.11 -3.77 -3.23
N ASP A 15 -4.39 -3.91 -3.59
CA ASP A 15 -4.87 -5.04 -4.40
C ASP A 15 -4.39 -4.95 -5.86
N ALA A 16 -4.35 -3.74 -6.43
CA ALA A 16 -3.76 -3.52 -7.76
C ALA A 16 -2.27 -3.93 -7.78
N LEU A 17 -1.52 -3.61 -6.70
CA LEU A 17 -0.14 -4.07 -6.54
C LEU A 17 -0.07 -5.59 -6.39
N ARG A 18 -0.95 -6.20 -5.60
CA ARG A 18 -1.03 -7.66 -5.47
C ARG A 18 -1.25 -8.36 -6.81
N GLN A 19 -2.05 -7.77 -7.69
CA GLN A 19 -2.32 -8.31 -9.03
C GLN A 19 -1.18 -8.07 -10.03
N ALA A 20 -0.17 -7.25 -9.69
CA ALA A 20 0.99 -7.05 -10.54
C ALA A 20 1.82 -8.35 -10.67
N PRO A 21 2.57 -8.52 -11.77
CA PRO A 21 3.43 -9.68 -11.94
C PRO A 21 4.41 -9.84 -10.78
N ALA A 22 4.67 -11.07 -10.35
CA ALA A 22 5.59 -11.38 -9.25
C ALA A 22 6.94 -10.66 -9.40
N GLN A 23 7.49 -10.63 -10.61
CA GLN A 23 8.75 -9.96 -10.92
C GLN A 23 8.72 -8.44 -10.66
N ALA A 24 7.59 -7.77 -10.95
CA ALA A 24 7.43 -6.34 -10.72
C ALA A 24 7.29 -6.02 -9.23
N LEU A 25 6.69 -6.91 -8.44
CA LEU A 25 6.65 -6.81 -6.99
C LEU A 25 8.04 -7.03 -6.39
N LEU A 26 8.74 -8.09 -6.83
CA LEU A 26 10.09 -8.42 -6.38
C LEU A 26 11.10 -7.30 -6.67
N ALA A 27 10.99 -6.63 -7.83
CA ALA A 27 11.84 -5.50 -8.17
C ALA A 27 11.63 -4.27 -7.26
N ARG A 28 10.49 -4.20 -6.56
CA ARG A 28 10.17 -3.13 -5.61
C ARG A 28 10.56 -3.47 -4.16
N VAL A 29 10.96 -4.71 -3.89
CA VAL A 29 11.31 -5.13 -2.53
C VAL A 29 12.55 -4.40 -2.05
N ASP A 30 12.49 -3.87 -0.82
CA ASP A 30 13.55 -3.05 -0.22
C ASP A 30 13.88 -1.77 -1.02
N GLY A 31 13.01 -1.39 -1.96
CA GLY A 31 13.06 -0.15 -2.74
C GLY A 31 12.29 0.99 -2.07
N PRO A 32 12.21 2.16 -2.74
CA PRO A 32 11.40 3.27 -2.26
C PRO A 32 9.91 2.90 -2.25
N ALA A 33 9.17 3.47 -1.31
CA ALA A 33 7.73 3.30 -1.23
C ALA A 33 7.05 3.82 -2.51
N GLN A 34 6.02 3.11 -2.94
CA GLN A 34 5.14 3.61 -3.99
C GLN A 34 4.24 4.68 -3.38
N VAL A 35 4.42 5.93 -3.83
CA VAL A 35 3.57 7.05 -3.43
C VAL A 35 2.56 7.33 -4.53
N CYS A 36 1.29 7.39 -4.17
CA CYS A 36 0.19 7.79 -5.03
C CYS A 36 -0.56 8.94 -4.37
N VAL A 37 -0.70 10.06 -5.08
CA VAL A 37 -1.50 11.20 -4.60
C VAL A 37 -2.81 11.19 -5.39
N LEU A 38 -3.91 11.02 -4.68
CA LEU A 38 -5.24 11.10 -5.25
C LEU A 38 -5.79 12.51 -5.00
N GLU A 39 -5.95 13.29 -6.07
CA GLU A 39 -6.63 14.58 -6.01
C GLU A 39 -8.13 14.34 -5.82
N ARG A 40 -8.72 14.99 -4.80
CA ARG A 40 -10.13 14.89 -4.45
C ARG A 40 -10.66 16.26 -4.04
N ASP A 41 -11.97 16.43 -4.14
CA ASP A 41 -12.65 17.68 -3.78
C ASP A 41 -12.39 18.10 -2.32
N ASP A 42 -12.16 17.13 -1.44
CA ASP A 42 -11.94 17.33 0.00
C ASP A 42 -10.47 17.59 0.38
N GLY A 43 -9.58 17.63 -0.63
CA GLY A 43 -8.12 17.71 -0.47
C GLY A 43 -7.37 16.46 -0.94
N PRO A 44 -6.04 16.56 -1.14
CA PRO A 44 -5.24 15.44 -1.61
C PRO A 44 -5.18 14.33 -0.57
N LEU A 45 -5.33 13.09 -1.04
CA LEU A 45 -5.08 11.88 -0.25
C LEU A 45 -3.79 11.25 -0.73
N GLU A 46 -2.78 11.22 0.13
CA GLU A 46 -1.50 10.58 -0.16
C GLU A 46 -1.53 9.13 0.34
N LEU A 47 -1.30 8.19 -0.55
CA LEU A 47 -1.16 6.78 -0.26
C LEU A 47 0.31 6.41 -0.44
N GLU A 48 0.89 5.75 0.55
CA GLU A 48 2.27 5.28 0.53
C GLU A 48 2.29 3.77 0.78
N ILE A 49 2.85 2.99 -0.15
CA ILE A 49 2.87 1.53 -0.07
C ILE A 49 4.32 1.03 -0.12
N HIS A 50 4.75 0.37 0.94
CA HIS A 50 6.07 -0.25 1.05
C HIS A 50 5.97 -1.74 0.73
N VAL A 51 6.94 -2.25 -0.03
CA VAL A 51 7.06 -3.69 -0.30
C VAL A 51 8.35 -4.18 0.32
N ARG A 52 8.26 -5.14 1.25
CA ARG A 52 9.42 -5.69 1.96
C ARG A 52 9.33 -7.21 2.05
N TRP A 53 10.44 -7.86 2.35
CA TRP A 53 10.41 -9.27 2.74
C TRP A 53 9.72 -9.41 4.10
N HIS A 54 8.77 -10.34 4.19
CA HIS A 54 8.11 -10.67 5.45
C HIS A 54 9.04 -11.47 6.37
N ASP A 55 9.84 -12.36 5.79
CA ASP A 55 10.71 -13.30 6.49
C ASP A 55 12.12 -13.32 5.89
N ALA A 56 13.10 -13.75 6.69
CA ALA A 56 14.51 -13.84 6.27
C ALA A 56 14.74 -14.88 5.17
N GLY A 57 13.87 -15.89 5.06
CA GLY A 57 13.89 -16.91 4.00
C GLY A 57 13.34 -16.40 2.67
N ARG A 58 12.85 -15.15 2.62
CA ARG A 58 12.28 -14.53 1.42
C ARG A 58 11.15 -15.37 0.82
N THR A 59 10.32 -15.96 1.67
CA THR A 59 9.22 -16.84 1.24
C THR A 59 7.90 -16.11 1.04
N ALA A 60 7.77 -14.93 1.66
CA ALA A 60 6.61 -14.06 1.52
C ALA A 60 7.02 -12.57 1.44
N LEU A 61 6.20 -11.79 0.74
CA LEU A 61 6.26 -10.34 0.69
C LEU A 61 5.27 -9.74 1.67
N ARG A 62 5.66 -8.64 2.31
CA ARG A 62 4.81 -7.79 3.12
C ARG A 62 4.59 -6.48 2.38
N LEU A 63 3.34 -6.20 2.05
CA LEU A 63 2.90 -4.91 1.54
C LEU A 63 2.32 -4.13 2.71
N GLU A 64 2.91 -2.99 3.03
CA GLU A 64 2.46 -2.11 4.09
C GLU A 64 1.99 -0.80 3.47
N GLY A 65 0.69 -0.55 3.54
CA GLY A 65 0.05 0.61 2.98
C GLY A 65 -0.31 1.62 4.07
N HIS A 66 -0.08 2.89 3.79
CA HIS A 66 -0.38 4.01 4.66
C HIS A 66 -1.18 5.05 3.88
N ALA A 67 -2.34 5.45 4.39
CA ALA A 67 -3.06 6.59 3.87
C ALA A 67 -2.87 7.80 4.79
N ARG A 68 -2.48 8.92 4.19
CA ARG A 68 -2.33 10.23 4.82
C ARG A 68 -3.26 11.21 4.12
N GLY A 69 -4.28 11.67 4.82
CA GLY A 69 -5.17 12.73 4.35
C GLY A 69 -4.51 14.11 4.47
N GLY A 70 -5.07 15.08 3.75
CA GLY A 70 -4.69 16.49 3.88
C GLY A 70 -4.80 17.01 5.31
N SER A 71 -4.24 18.19 5.58
CA SER A 71 -3.97 18.77 6.91
C SER A 71 -5.13 18.82 7.93
N THR A 72 -6.35 18.48 7.54
CA THR A 72 -7.54 18.31 8.39
C THR A 72 -7.63 16.93 9.05
N TRP A 73 -6.88 15.92 8.60
CA TRP A 73 -6.73 14.62 9.27
C TRP A 73 -5.74 14.74 10.43
N SER A 74 -6.22 15.36 11.51
CA SER A 74 -5.47 15.52 12.75
C SER A 74 -5.41 14.17 13.49
N HIS A 75 -4.39 13.35 13.19
CA HIS A 75 -4.05 12.06 13.86
C HIS A 75 -4.70 10.77 13.33
N GLU A 76 -5.49 10.81 12.26
CA GLU A 76 -6.01 9.59 11.66
C GLU A 76 -5.03 9.05 10.62
N HIS A 77 -4.23 8.07 11.04
CA HIS A 77 -3.36 7.30 10.17
C HIS A 77 -4.05 5.98 9.87
N LEU A 78 -4.50 5.79 8.63
CA LEU A 78 -4.95 4.47 8.21
C LEU A 78 -3.76 3.67 7.72
N GLN A 79 -3.52 2.55 8.37
CA GLN A 79 -2.50 1.59 7.99
C GLN A 79 -3.17 0.27 7.65
N GLU A 80 -2.70 -0.36 6.59
CA GLU A 80 -3.12 -1.68 6.17
C GLU A 80 -1.88 -2.54 5.89
N THR A 81 -1.95 -3.84 6.15
CA THR A 81 -0.83 -4.75 5.91
C THR A 81 -1.32 -6.02 5.25
N LEU A 82 -0.74 -6.34 4.11
CA LEU A 82 -1.01 -7.56 3.36
C LEU A 82 0.25 -8.41 3.29
N VAL A 83 0.13 -9.70 3.59
CA VAL A 83 1.21 -10.68 3.40
C VAL A 83 0.89 -11.55 2.20
N LEU A 84 1.81 -11.59 1.24
CA LEU A 84 1.71 -12.34 -0.01
C LEU A 84 2.77 -13.44 -0.03
N PRO A 85 2.39 -14.72 0.14
CA PRO A 85 3.30 -15.83 -0.06
C PRO A 85 3.78 -15.86 -1.53
N LEU A 86 5.08 -16.06 -1.78
CA LEU A 86 5.61 -16.11 -3.15
C LEU A 86 4.97 -17.24 -3.98
N LYS A 87 4.56 -18.34 -3.34
CA LYS A 87 3.85 -19.45 -3.99
C LYS A 87 2.50 -19.05 -4.60
N ASP A 88 1.90 -17.96 -4.12
CA ASP A 88 0.60 -17.47 -4.58
C ASP A 88 0.75 -16.36 -5.64
N LEU A 89 1.98 -15.89 -5.89
CA LEU A 89 2.31 -14.95 -6.97
C LEU A 89 2.56 -15.75 -8.25
N LYS A 90 1.76 -15.51 -9.29
CA LYS A 90 1.89 -16.16 -10.60
C LYS A 90 2.85 -15.40 -11.52
#